data_AF-A0A832X395-F1
#
_entry.id   AF-A0A832X395-F1
#
_cell.length_a   1.000
_cell.length_b   1.000
_cell.length_c   1.000
_cell.angle_alpha   90.00
_cell.angle_beta   90.00
_cell.angle_gamma   90.00
#
_symmetry.space_group_name_H-M   'P 1'
#
loop_
_entity.id
_entity.type
_entity.pdbx_description
1 polymer ?
#
loop_
_entity_poly.entity_id
_entity_poly.type
_entity_poly.pdbx_seq_one_letter_code
_entity_poly.pdbx_strand_id
1 'polypeptide(L)'
;MLPDKNLLIIGNGPSAKTISEINDIKNLDLLCVNYFALENQAFFDLKPKFYCLIDPAFLNITEGRVHALIEIFEQVDWEMTLVIPQKWLLLVNNKKITRFSISSIYYSGKWFRTKLVSNNIVNIGHQNVINGAIQFAISAKYKVIYLIGVENDWHRELFVNRNNDVLRKTKHFYGESIANVTDSGTVIKGELFKYFYWYYNTLLIYHEIARVCNDLDIKVYNLVPESYIDVFDKNISLDKVK
;
A
#
# COMPACT_ATOMS: atom_id res chain seq x y z
N MET A 1 -12.95 10.77 -17.68
CA MET A 1 -14.08 10.78 -16.73
C MET A 1 -13.51 10.75 -15.33
N LEU A 2 -14.09 11.51 -14.39
CA LEU A 2 -13.81 11.30 -12.97
C LEU A 2 -14.34 9.91 -12.60
N PRO A 3 -13.72 9.20 -11.64
CA PRO A 3 -14.27 7.93 -11.17
C PRO A 3 -15.67 8.15 -10.58
N ASP A 4 -16.62 7.33 -11.02
CA ASP A 4 -18.03 7.39 -10.57
C ASP A 4 -18.23 6.78 -9.17
N LYS A 5 -17.20 6.11 -8.64
CA LYS A 5 -17.20 5.42 -7.34
C LYS A 5 -16.06 5.92 -6.46
N ASN A 6 -16.22 5.77 -5.14
CA ASN A 6 -15.16 5.99 -4.16
C ASN A 6 -14.17 4.81 -4.19
N LEU A 7 -12.92 5.05 -3.75
CA LEU A 7 -11.88 4.02 -3.75
C LEU A 7 -11.64 3.47 -2.35
N LEU A 8 -11.62 2.14 -2.18
CA LEU A 8 -11.09 1.47 -1.00
C LEU A 8 -9.72 0.86 -1.31
N ILE A 9 -8.68 1.32 -0.61
CA ILE A 9 -7.33 0.76 -0.65
C ILE A 9 -7.20 -0.24 0.48
N ILE A 10 -6.81 -1.47 0.13
CA ILE A 10 -6.73 -2.61 1.03
C ILE A 10 -5.26 -3.00 1.19
N GLY A 11 -4.70 -2.68 2.35
CA GLY A 11 -3.36 -3.08 2.76
C GLY A 11 -3.29 -4.54 3.21
N ASN A 12 -2.09 -4.97 3.65
CA ASN A 12 -1.84 -6.33 4.12
C ASN A 12 -1.88 -6.47 5.66
N GLY A 13 -2.22 -5.39 6.37
CA GLY A 13 -2.27 -5.42 7.81
C GLY A 13 -3.51 -6.15 8.38
N PRO A 14 -3.51 -6.51 9.67
CA PRO A 14 -4.52 -7.39 10.26
C PRO A 14 -5.99 -6.98 10.08
N SER A 15 -6.30 -5.68 10.03
CA SER A 15 -7.66 -5.16 9.80
C SER A 15 -8.18 -5.40 8.40
N ALA A 16 -7.35 -5.79 7.42
CA ALA A 16 -7.83 -6.16 6.10
C ALA A 16 -8.86 -7.30 6.14
N LYS A 17 -8.87 -8.13 7.19
CA LYS A 17 -9.86 -9.20 7.39
C LYS A 17 -11.26 -8.69 7.70
N THR A 18 -11.41 -7.46 8.20
CA THR A 18 -12.72 -6.86 8.52
C THR A 18 -13.36 -6.21 7.30
N ILE A 19 -12.79 -6.41 6.10
CA ILE A 19 -13.33 -5.89 4.84
C ILE A 19 -14.75 -6.42 4.55
N SER A 20 -15.05 -7.65 5.00
CA SER A 20 -16.39 -8.25 4.86
C SER A 20 -17.47 -7.54 5.69
N GLU A 21 -17.08 -6.69 6.64
CA GLU A 21 -17.99 -5.89 7.47
C GLU A 21 -18.45 -4.60 6.75
N ILE A 22 -17.89 -4.29 5.58
CA ILE A 22 -18.29 -3.13 4.77
C ILE A 22 -19.53 -3.49 3.92
N ASN A 23 -20.70 -2.98 4.34
CA ASN A 23 -21.99 -3.32 3.73
C ASN A 23 -22.10 -3.00 2.23
N ASP A 24 -21.62 -1.83 1.82
CA ASP A 24 -21.79 -1.31 0.44
C ASP A 24 -20.51 -1.47 -0.40
N ILE A 25 -19.65 -2.45 -0.08
CA ILE A 25 -18.35 -2.65 -0.74
C ILE A 25 -18.44 -2.76 -2.27
N LYS A 26 -19.53 -3.33 -2.80
CA LYS A 26 -19.81 -3.44 -4.25
C LYS A 26 -19.94 -2.08 -4.96
N ASN A 27 -20.24 -1.03 -4.21
CA ASN A 27 -20.37 0.34 -4.72
C ASN A 27 -19.03 1.08 -4.74
N LEU A 28 -17.95 0.45 -4.26
CA LEU A 28 -16.60 0.99 -4.27
C LEU A 28 -15.80 0.41 -5.44
N ASP A 29 -14.84 1.19 -5.92
CA ASP A 29 -13.69 0.62 -6.60
C ASP A 29 -12.70 0.10 -5.54
N LEU A 30 -12.07 -1.04 -5.80
CA LEU A 30 -11.13 -1.65 -4.86
C LEU A 30 -9.70 -1.67 -5.42
N LEU A 31 -8.73 -1.40 -4.55
CA LEU A 31 -7.30 -1.50 -4.84
C LEU A 31 -6.63 -2.38 -3.80
N CYS A 32 -6.11 -3.53 -4.24
CA CYS A 32 -5.30 -4.43 -3.41
C CYS A 32 -3.80 -4.18 -3.64
N VAL A 33 -2.96 -4.55 -2.67
CA VAL A 33 -1.52 -4.29 -2.72
C VAL A 33 -0.65 -5.52 -2.41
N ASN A 34 0.59 -5.50 -2.88
CA ASN A 34 1.63 -6.50 -2.60
C ASN A 34 1.14 -7.95 -2.77
N TYR A 35 1.20 -8.77 -1.72
CA TYR A 35 0.83 -10.19 -1.74
C TYR A 35 -0.61 -10.46 -1.31
N PHE A 36 -1.49 -9.45 -1.29
CA PHE A 36 -2.89 -9.62 -0.87
C PHE A 36 -3.58 -10.80 -1.58
N ALA A 37 -3.39 -10.93 -2.90
CA ALA A 37 -4.00 -12.00 -3.68
C ALA A 37 -3.51 -13.41 -3.30
N LEU A 38 -2.28 -13.54 -2.78
CA LEU A 38 -1.77 -14.82 -2.27
C LEU A 38 -2.27 -15.14 -0.87
N GLU A 39 -2.42 -14.11 -0.04
CA GLU A 39 -2.66 -14.27 1.41
C GLU A 39 -4.14 -14.20 1.78
N ASN A 40 -5.00 -13.77 0.86
CA ASN A 40 -6.41 -13.56 1.13
C ASN A 40 -7.30 -14.20 0.06
N GLN A 41 -8.04 -15.25 0.47
CA GLN A 41 -8.97 -15.98 -0.39
C GLN A 41 -10.09 -15.09 -0.95
N ALA A 42 -10.42 -13.97 -0.28
CA ALA A 42 -11.43 -13.04 -0.74
C ALA A 42 -11.03 -12.32 -2.05
N PHE A 43 -9.79 -12.42 -2.53
CA PHE A 43 -9.34 -11.74 -3.75
C PHE A 43 -10.24 -12.01 -4.97
N PHE A 44 -10.60 -13.27 -5.22
CA PHE A 44 -11.45 -13.67 -6.35
C PHE A 44 -12.93 -13.27 -6.17
N ASP A 45 -13.38 -13.16 -4.92
CA ASP A 45 -14.74 -12.70 -4.60
C ASP A 45 -14.88 -11.18 -4.72
N LEU A 46 -13.84 -10.46 -4.26
CA LEU A 46 -13.79 -8.99 -4.26
C LEU A 46 -13.62 -8.41 -5.67
N LYS A 47 -12.95 -9.15 -6.57
CA LYS A 47 -12.67 -8.74 -7.96
C LYS A 47 -12.16 -7.29 -8.06
N PRO A 48 -11.02 -6.96 -7.42
CA PRO A 48 -10.55 -5.59 -7.34
C PRO A 48 -10.25 -5.00 -8.71
N LYS A 49 -10.65 -3.74 -8.91
CA LYS A 49 -10.42 -2.99 -10.14
C LYS A 49 -8.94 -2.63 -10.31
N PHE A 50 -8.21 -2.47 -9.21
CA PHE A 50 -6.80 -2.09 -9.22
C PHE A 50 -5.95 -3.04 -8.37
N TYR A 51 -4.70 -3.21 -8.77
CA TYR A 51 -3.70 -3.92 -7.99
C TYR A 51 -2.38 -3.15 -8.01
N CYS A 52 -1.80 -2.82 -6.87
CA CYS A 52 -0.61 -1.96 -6.80
C CYS A 52 0.63 -2.71 -6.29
N LEU A 53 1.68 -2.67 -7.10
CA LEU A 53 3.00 -3.25 -6.79
C LEU A 53 4.07 -2.18 -7.03
N ILE A 54 4.67 -1.69 -5.95
CA ILE A 54 5.71 -0.63 -6.03
C ILE A 54 7.00 -0.98 -5.28
N ASP A 55 7.07 -2.15 -4.64
CA ASP A 55 8.29 -2.67 -4.02
C ASP A 55 9.19 -3.36 -5.06
N PRO A 56 10.46 -2.93 -5.25
CA PRO A 56 11.37 -3.53 -6.22
C PRO A 56 11.55 -5.05 -6.05
N ALA A 57 11.25 -5.63 -4.88
CA ALA A 57 11.24 -7.07 -4.66
C ALA A 57 10.36 -7.81 -5.69
N PHE A 58 9.28 -7.20 -6.19
CA PHE A 58 8.41 -7.79 -7.21
C PHE A 58 9.05 -7.92 -8.60
N LEU A 59 10.21 -7.29 -8.83
CA LEU A 59 10.99 -7.49 -10.06
C LEU A 59 11.84 -8.77 -10.02
N ASN A 60 12.01 -9.38 -8.84
CA ASN A 60 12.75 -10.62 -8.71
C ASN A 60 11.87 -11.82 -9.06
N ILE A 61 11.64 -12.04 -10.35
CA ILE A 61 10.72 -13.07 -10.87
C ILE A 61 11.13 -14.52 -10.53
N THR A 62 12.35 -14.75 -10.06
CA THR A 62 12.79 -16.08 -9.60
C THR A 62 12.38 -16.36 -8.15
N GLU A 63 11.88 -15.34 -7.43
CA GLU A 63 11.34 -15.48 -6.08
C GLU A 63 9.99 -16.23 -6.15
N GLY A 64 9.87 -17.30 -5.36
CA GLY A 64 8.73 -18.20 -5.44
C GLY A 64 7.38 -17.52 -5.20
N ARG A 65 7.31 -16.52 -4.29
CA ARG A 65 6.06 -15.79 -4.04
C ARG A 65 5.73 -14.84 -5.18
N VAL A 66 6.71 -14.16 -5.80
CA VAL A 66 6.47 -13.38 -7.02
C VAL A 66 5.90 -14.28 -8.12
N HIS A 67 6.48 -15.46 -8.34
CA HIS A 67 5.97 -16.40 -9.35
C HIS A 67 4.53 -16.82 -9.05
N ALA A 68 4.22 -17.22 -7.80
CA ALA A 68 2.87 -17.61 -7.41
C ALA A 68 1.86 -16.45 -7.58
N LEU A 69 2.26 -15.21 -7.30
CA LEU A 69 1.42 -14.03 -7.51
C LEU A 69 1.10 -13.84 -9.00
N ILE A 70 2.10 -14.00 -9.88
CA ILE A 70 1.89 -13.92 -11.33
C ILE A 70 0.92 -15.01 -11.80
N GLU A 71 1.05 -16.24 -11.30
CA GLU A 71 0.10 -17.33 -11.62
C GLU A 71 -1.34 -17.02 -11.19
N ILE A 72 -1.52 -16.33 -10.07
CA ILE A 72 -2.86 -15.83 -9.67
C ILE A 72 -3.36 -14.77 -10.65
N PHE A 73 -2.50 -13.86 -11.10
CA PHE A 73 -2.89 -12.86 -12.11
C PHE A 73 -3.30 -13.49 -13.45
N GLU A 74 -2.72 -14.63 -13.85
CA GLU A 74 -3.16 -15.36 -15.04
C GLU A 74 -4.57 -15.96 -14.91
N GLN A 75 -5.06 -16.16 -13.69
CA GLN A 75 -6.40 -16.70 -13.41
C GLN A 75 -7.49 -15.63 -13.30
N VAL A 76 -7.13 -14.34 -13.29
CA VAL A 76 -8.08 -13.23 -13.18
C VAL A 76 -9.04 -13.19 -14.38
N ASP A 77 -10.35 -13.23 -14.11
CA ASP A 77 -11.39 -13.26 -15.15
C ASP A 77 -12.13 -11.92 -15.38
N TRP A 78 -11.85 -10.91 -14.55
CA TRP A 78 -12.44 -9.57 -14.61
C TRP A 78 -11.43 -8.52 -15.06
N GLU A 79 -11.91 -7.34 -15.48
CA GLU A 79 -11.04 -6.23 -15.85
C GLU A 79 -10.31 -5.67 -14.63
N MET A 80 -8.99 -5.74 -14.65
CA MET A 80 -8.13 -5.25 -13.56
C MET A 80 -7.02 -4.39 -14.14
N THR A 81 -6.64 -3.34 -13.42
CA THR A 81 -5.50 -2.48 -13.78
C THR A 81 -4.36 -2.70 -12.80
N LEU A 82 -3.24 -3.18 -13.30
CA LEU A 82 -2.00 -3.33 -12.56
C LEU A 82 -1.25 -1.99 -12.50
N VAL A 83 -1.13 -1.43 -11.30
CA VAL A 83 -0.47 -0.17 -10.99
C VAL A 83 0.98 -0.45 -10.58
N ILE A 84 1.92 -0.08 -11.43
CA ILE A 84 3.37 -0.31 -11.24
C ILE A 84 4.19 0.94 -11.56
N PRO A 85 5.40 1.12 -11.01
CA PRO A 85 6.30 2.19 -11.40
C PRO A 85 6.64 2.19 -12.90
N GLN A 86 6.79 3.39 -13.46
CA GLN A 86 7.30 3.57 -14.83
C GLN A 86 8.62 2.81 -15.02
N LYS A 87 8.74 2.18 -16.19
CA LYS A 87 9.87 1.33 -16.62
C LYS A 87 9.91 -0.07 -16.00
N TRP A 88 9.01 -0.40 -15.07
CA TRP A 88 8.90 -1.78 -14.60
C TRP A 88 8.26 -2.66 -15.66
N LEU A 89 8.81 -3.86 -15.80
CA LEU A 89 8.32 -4.89 -16.71
C LEU A 89 7.97 -6.13 -15.89
N LEU A 90 6.72 -6.19 -15.42
CA LEU A 90 6.15 -7.42 -14.88
C LEU A 90 5.38 -8.12 -16.00
N LEU A 91 5.87 -9.28 -16.44
CA LEU A 91 5.24 -10.05 -17.50
C LEU A 91 4.03 -10.80 -16.94
N VAL A 92 2.85 -10.25 -17.23
CA VAL A 92 1.54 -10.84 -16.99
C VAL A 92 0.88 -10.98 -18.35
N ASN A 93 0.57 -12.20 -18.75
CA ASN A 93 0.05 -12.58 -20.07
C ASN A 93 -1.49 -12.65 -20.11
N ASN A 94 -2.16 -12.03 -19.13
CA ASN A 94 -3.61 -11.95 -19.08
C ASN A 94 -4.15 -10.68 -19.77
N LYS A 95 -4.96 -10.87 -20.82
CA LYS A 95 -5.58 -9.76 -21.60
C LYS A 95 -6.60 -8.94 -20.81
N LYS A 96 -7.11 -9.47 -19.69
CA LYS A 96 -8.01 -8.75 -18.77
C LYS A 96 -7.25 -7.78 -17.85
N ILE A 97 -5.93 -7.91 -17.78
CA ILE A 97 -5.07 -7.06 -16.95
C ILE A 97 -4.43 -6.00 -17.84
N THR A 98 -4.80 -4.76 -17.59
CA THR A 98 -4.14 -3.58 -18.18
C THR A 98 -3.12 -3.00 -17.22
N ARG A 99 -2.31 -2.04 -17.67
CA ARG A 99 -1.26 -1.42 -16.83
C ARG A 99 -1.48 0.08 -16.69
N PHE A 100 -1.28 0.57 -15.46
CA PHE A 100 -1.12 1.98 -15.17
C PHE A 100 0.27 2.23 -14.59
N SER A 101 1.04 3.09 -15.24
CA SER A 101 2.41 3.37 -14.83
C SER A 101 2.49 4.61 -13.95
N ILE A 102 2.82 4.46 -12.66
CA ILE A 102 3.04 5.61 -11.75
C ILE A 102 4.41 6.22 -12.01
N SER A 103 4.54 7.55 -11.94
CA SER A 103 5.82 8.21 -12.16
C SER A 103 6.90 7.73 -11.20
N SER A 104 8.07 7.38 -11.73
CA SER A 104 9.27 7.05 -10.96
C SER A 104 10.16 8.27 -10.68
N ILE A 105 9.76 9.47 -11.12
CA ILE A 105 10.50 10.71 -10.88
C ILE A 105 10.14 11.26 -9.50
N TYR A 106 11.05 11.13 -8.54
CA TYR A 106 10.89 11.73 -7.22
C TYR A 106 11.04 13.24 -7.27
N TYR A 107 10.14 13.97 -6.62
CA TYR A 107 10.18 15.42 -6.50
C TYR A 107 9.96 15.87 -5.05
N SER A 108 11.02 16.43 -4.45
CA SER A 108 11.00 16.97 -3.09
C SER A 108 10.56 18.44 -3.01
N GLY A 109 10.57 19.17 -4.14
CA GLY A 109 10.22 20.59 -4.16
C GLY A 109 8.75 20.86 -3.82
N LYS A 110 8.44 22.09 -3.40
CA LYS A 110 7.06 22.50 -3.05
C LYS A 110 6.30 23.13 -4.22
N TRP A 111 7.02 23.68 -5.19
CA TRP A 111 6.45 24.51 -6.25
C TRP A 111 5.75 23.63 -7.27
N PHE A 112 4.50 23.97 -7.61
CA PHE A 112 3.66 23.20 -8.54
C PHE A 112 3.46 21.72 -8.15
N ARG A 113 3.85 21.30 -6.94
CA ARG A 113 3.85 19.90 -6.50
C ARG A 113 2.50 19.23 -6.74
N THR A 114 1.43 19.85 -6.26
CA THR A 114 0.05 19.36 -6.39
C THR A 114 -0.34 19.14 -7.85
N LYS A 115 0.06 20.05 -8.75
CA LYS A 115 -0.19 19.91 -10.19
C LYS A 115 0.64 18.76 -10.79
N LEU A 116 1.92 18.66 -10.45
CA LEU A 116 2.81 17.62 -11.00
C LEU A 116 2.38 16.22 -10.53
N VAL A 117 2.07 16.07 -9.23
CA VAL A 117 1.60 14.81 -8.64
C VAL A 117 0.25 14.41 -9.24
N SER A 118 -0.72 15.33 -9.28
CA SER A 118 -2.05 15.00 -9.81
C SER A 118 -2.07 14.65 -11.30
N ASN A 119 -1.07 15.06 -12.08
CA ASN A 119 -0.92 14.66 -13.49
C ASN A 119 0.06 13.48 -13.67
N ASN A 120 0.42 12.80 -12.58
CA ASN A 120 1.34 11.66 -12.60
C ASN A 120 2.69 11.98 -13.30
N ILE A 121 3.17 13.22 -13.18
CA ILE A 121 4.47 13.65 -13.73
C ILE A 121 5.59 13.28 -12.75
N VAL A 122 5.34 13.45 -11.46
CA VAL A 122 6.29 13.15 -10.37
C VAL A 122 5.61 12.33 -9.27
N ASN A 123 6.41 11.64 -8.46
CA ASN A 123 6.01 11.13 -7.16
C ASN A 123 6.61 11.97 -6.03
N ILE A 124 5.97 11.90 -4.87
CA ILE A 124 6.46 12.52 -3.63
C ILE A 124 7.15 11.52 -2.71
N GLY A 125 7.45 10.32 -3.22
CA GLY A 125 8.15 9.23 -2.55
C GLY A 125 7.24 8.02 -2.26
N HIS A 126 7.82 6.82 -2.38
CA HIS A 126 7.13 5.52 -2.26
C HIS A 126 7.76 4.64 -1.18
N GLN A 127 7.92 5.17 0.03
CA GLN A 127 8.52 4.41 1.14
C GLN A 127 7.65 3.23 1.62
N ASN A 128 6.36 3.26 1.31
CA ASN A 128 5.37 2.25 1.67
C ASN A 128 4.39 2.10 0.50
N VAL A 129 3.88 0.89 0.24
CA VAL A 129 2.97 0.63 -0.89
C VAL A 129 1.71 1.48 -0.85
N ILE A 130 1.19 1.79 0.35
CA ILE A 130 0.00 2.62 0.51
C ILE A 130 0.27 4.07 0.06
N ASN A 131 1.50 4.59 0.23
CA ASN A 131 1.87 5.90 -0.31
C ASN A 131 1.71 5.95 -1.84
N GLY A 132 2.17 4.90 -2.54
CA GLY A 132 2.00 4.79 -3.99
C GLY A 132 0.55 4.56 -4.41
N ALA A 133 -0.21 3.77 -3.65
CA ALA A 133 -1.63 3.54 -3.90
C ALA A 133 -2.46 4.83 -3.78
N ILE A 134 -2.20 5.66 -2.75
CA ILE A 134 -2.86 6.97 -2.62
C ILE A 134 -2.42 7.92 -3.75
N GLN A 135 -1.14 7.94 -4.11
CA GLN A 135 -0.69 8.74 -5.26
C GLN A 135 -1.36 8.33 -6.56
N PHE A 136 -1.53 7.03 -6.79
CA PHE A 136 -2.30 6.51 -7.91
C PHE A 136 -3.73 7.05 -7.86
N ALA A 137 -4.40 6.97 -6.71
CA ALA A 137 -5.76 7.46 -6.53
C ALA A 137 -5.89 8.96 -6.85
N ILE A 138 -4.94 9.78 -6.39
CA ILE A 138 -4.86 11.21 -6.73
C ILE A 138 -4.74 11.41 -8.24
N SER A 139 -3.87 10.64 -8.91
CA SER A 139 -3.65 10.73 -10.36
C SER A 139 -4.87 10.28 -11.15
N ALA A 140 -5.54 9.23 -10.68
CA ALA A 140 -6.79 8.70 -11.21
C ALA A 140 -8.03 9.56 -10.86
N LYS A 141 -7.83 10.67 -10.14
CA LYS A 141 -8.85 11.70 -9.83
C LYS A 141 -9.96 11.24 -8.87
N TYR A 142 -9.68 10.28 -7.99
CA TYR A 142 -10.60 9.94 -6.91
C TYR A 142 -10.77 11.11 -5.94
N LYS A 143 -11.99 11.30 -5.45
CA LYS A 143 -12.36 12.37 -4.50
C LYS A 143 -12.53 11.86 -3.07
N VAL A 144 -12.82 10.58 -2.91
CA VAL A 144 -12.88 9.92 -1.61
C VAL A 144 -12.08 8.63 -1.69
N ILE A 145 -11.20 8.46 -0.70
CA ILE A 145 -10.32 7.31 -0.54
C ILE A 145 -10.51 6.77 0.86
N TYR A 146 -10.79 5.48 0.99
CA TYR A 146 -10.83 4.76 2.25
C TYR A 146 -9.60 3.85 2.35
N LEU A 147 -9.05 3.71 3.54
CA LEU A 147 -7.90 2.84 3.84
C LEU A 147 -8.31 1.78 4.86
N ILE A 148 -7.96 0.52 4.61
CA ILE A 148 -8.10 -0.60 5.56
C ILE A 148 -6.87 -1.50 5.49
N GLY A 149 -6.53 -2.22 6.56
CA GLY A 149 -5.30 -3.03 6.60
C GLY A 149 -4.01 -2.18 6.64
N VAL A 150 -4.09 -1.00 7.27
CA VAL A 150 -3.03 0.03 7.27
C VAL A 150 -2.58 0.43 8.67
N GLU A 151 -2.39 -0.54 9.57
CA GLU A 151 -1.97 -0.32 10.97
C GLU A 151 -0.68 0.51 11.05
N ASN A 152 0.27 0.26 10.16
CA ASN A 152 1.56 0.95 10.10
C ASN A 152 2.28 1.01 11.47
N ASP A 153 2.15 -0.06 12.27
CA ASP A 153 2.63 -0.17 13.65
C ASP A 153 3.87 -1.07 13.79
N TRP A 154 4.57 -1.33 12.69
CA TRP A 154 5.72 -2.23 12.58
C TRP A 154 6.90 -1.90 13.51
N HIS A 155 7.00 -0.67 14.02
CA HIS A 155 7.97 -0.32 15.06
C HIS A 155 7.75 -1.12 16.36
N ARG A 156 6.52 -1.58 16.63
CA ARG A 156 6.18 -2.42 17.79
C ARG A 156 6.76 -3.83 17.69
N GLU A 157 7.13 -4.26 16.49
CA GLU A 157 7.73 -5.56 16.24
C GLU A 157 9.24 -5.57 16.57
N LEU A 158 9.87 -4.40 16.67
CA LEU A 158 11.32 -4.28 16.81
C LEU A 158 11.75 -4.24 18.28
N PHE A 159 12.78 -4.99 18.62
CA PHE A 159 13.42 -4.96 19.94
C PHE A 159 14.90 -5.34 19.82
N VAL A 160 15.70 -4.95 20.82
CA VAL A 160 17.14 -5.23 20.88
C VAL A 160 17.41 -6.22 22.00
N ASN A 161 18.13 -7.30 21.69
CA ASN A 161 18.49 -8.30 22.68
C ASN A 161 19.76 -7.92 23.47
N ARG A 162 20.18 -8.77 24.42
CA ARG A 162 21.40 -8.55 25.23
C ARG A 162 22.71 -8.55 24.42
N ASN A 163 22.70 -9.10 23.21
CA ASN A 163 23.86 -9.14 22.31
C ASN A 163 23.90 -7.94 21.35
N ASN A 164 23.01 -6.95 21.54
CA ASN A 164 22.78 -5.82 20.64
C ASN A 164 22.33 -6.20 19.22
N ASP A 165 21.77 -7.40 19.05
CA ASP A 165 21.11 -7.78 17.80
C ASP A 165 19.73 -7.13 17.76
N VAL A 166 19.39 -6.59 16.60
CA VAL A 166 18.04 -6.10 16.32
C VAL A 166 17.19 -7.29 15.89
N LEU A 167 16.09 -7.51 16.59
CA LEU A 167 15.15 -8.59 16.35
C LEU A 167 13.80 -8.01 15.94
N ARG A 168 13.12 -8.69 15.02
CA ARG A 168 11.73 -8.39 14.62
C ARG A 168 10.83 -9.53 15.00
N LYS A 169 9.87 -9.27 15.88
CA LYS A 169 8.81 -10.20 16.28
C LYS A 169 7.56 -9.94 15.46
N THR A 170 7.29 -10.78 14.48
CA THR A 170 6.09 -10.68 13.65
C THR A 170 5.05 -11.67 14.17
N LYS A 171 3.83 -11.17 14.41
CA LYS A 171 2.68 -12.00 14.79
C LYS A 171 1.93 -12.41 13.54
N HIS A 172 2.04 -13.68 13.15
CA HIS A 172 1.23 -14.25 12.07
C HIS A 172 0.03 -15.00 12.66
N PHE A 173 -0.98 -15.26 11.82
CA PHE A 173 -2.18 -16.00 12.20
C PHE A 173 -1.88 -17.40 12.79
N TYR A 174 -0.77 -18.04 12.37
CA TYR A 174 -0.37 -19.39 12.80
C TYR A 174 0.72 -19.41 13.90
N GLY A 175 1.12 -18.25 14.43
CA GLY A 175 2.12 -18.18 15.51
C GLY A 175 2.96 -16.90 15.52
N GLU A 176 3.88 -16.82 16.47
CA GLU A 176 4.86 -15.74 16.56
C GLU A 176 6.18 -16.21 15.92
N SER A 177 6.74 -15.40 15.03
CA SER A 177 8.08 -15.61 14.49
C SER A 177 9.01 -14.48 14.97
N ILE A 178 10.25 -14.84 15.29
CA ILE A 178 11.30 -13.87 15.61
C ILE A 178 12.38 -14.00 14.55
N ALA A 179 12.56 -12.94 13.77
CA ALA A 179 13.63 -12.83 12.80
C ALA A 179 14.77 -12.00 13.39
N ASN A 180 16.01 -12.49 13.25
CA ASN A 180 17.19 -11.69 13.54
C ASN A 180 17.54 -10.84 12.30
N VAL A 181 17.15 -9.57 12.34
CA VAL A 181 17.39 -8.63 11.22
C VAL A 181 18.83 -8.10 11.18
N THR A 182 19.60 -8.33 12.25
CA THR A 182 21.05 -8.15 12.21
C THR A 182 21.72 -9.25 11.40
N ASP A 183 21.33 -10.51 11.59
CA ASP A 183 21.89 -11.65 10.85
C ASP A 183 21.54 -11.62 9.36
N SER A 184 20.37 -11.09 9.00
CA SER A 184 19.98 -10.90 7.60
C SER A 184 20.77 -9.79 6.88
N GLY A 185 21.59 -9.03 7.61
CA GLY A 185 22.35 -7.90 7.06
C GLY A 185 21.49 -6.67 6.73
N THR A 186 20.20 -6.65 7.12
CA THR A 186 19.32 -5.51 6.89
C THR A 186 19.78 -4.28 7.67
N VAL A 187 20.29 -4.50 8.88
CA VAL A 187 20.98 -3.52 9.72
C VAL A 187 22.15 -4.21 10.42
N ILE A 188 23.17 -3.47 10.83
CA ILE A 188 24.20 -4.02 11.75
C ILE A 188 23.97 -3.56 13.19
N LYS A 189 24.72 -4.12 14.13
CA LYS A 189 24.61 -3.77 15.57
C LYS A 189 24.79 -2.26 15.77
N GLY A 190 23.90 -1.67 16.56
CA GLY A 190 23.86 -0.21 16.79
C GLY A 190 23.07 0.58 15.74
N GLU A 191 22.57 -0.06 14.67
CA GLU A 191 21.85 0.64 13.58
C GLU A 191 20.32 0.57 13.67
N LEU A 192 19.74 0.29 14.84
CA LEU A 192 18.28 0.35 15.03
C LEU A 192 17.71 1.70 14.57
N PHE A 193 18.46 2.80 14.70
CA PHE A 193 18.05 4.12 14.23
C PHE A 193 17.67 4.17 12.74
N LYS A 194 18.19 3.26 11.90
CA LYS A 194 17.80 3.18 10.48
C LYS A 194 16.33 2.79 10.32
N TYR A 195 15.81 1.87 11.14
CA TYR A 195 14.38 1.53 11.14
C TYR A 195 13.52 2.72 11.54
N PHE A 196 13.92 3.46 12.57
CA PHE A 196 13.21 4.68 12.97
C PHE A 196 13.30 5.77 11.90
N TYR A 197 14.42 5.88 11.19
CA TYR A 197 14.56 6.79 10.05
C TYR A 197 13.64 6.39 8.89
N TRP A 198 13.54 5.10 8.55
CA TRP A 198 12.57 4.60 7.55
C TRP A 198 11.13 4.84 7.99
N TYR A 199 10.83 4.66 9.28
CA TYR A 199 9.51 4.90 9.83
C TYR A 199 9.15 6.38 9.78
N TYR A 200 10.07 7.25 10.21
CA TYR A 200 9.96 8.70 10.08
C TYR A 200 9.68 9.11 8.63
N ASN A 201 10.47 8.61 7.68
CA ASN A 201 10.26 8.92 6.27
C ASN A 201 8.90 8.44 5.78
N THR A 202 8.44 7.26 6.19
CA THR A 202 7.11 6.75 5.83
C THR A 202 6.00 7.70 6.30
N LEU A 203 6.04 8.14 7.56
CA LEU A 203 5.06 9.07 8.13
C LEU A 203 5.15 10.47 7.50
N LEU A 204 6.36 10.96 7.23
CA LEU A 204 6.58 12.22 6.52
C LEU A 204 5.92 12.20 5.14
N ILE A 205 6.01 11.09 4.41
CA ILE A 205 5.40 10.96 3.08
C ILE A 205 3.88 10.95 3.18
N TYR A 206 3.28 10.27 4.16
CA TYR A 206 1.83 10.37 4.41
C TYR A 206 1.40 11.81 4.66
N HIS A 207 2.16 12.55 5.47
CA HIS A 207 1.88 13.96 5.74
C HIS A 207 1.97 14.84 4.48
N GLU A 208 2.96 14.62 3.62
CA GLU A 208 3.06 15.36 2.35
C GLU A 208 1.95 14.95 1.36
N ILE A 209 1.52 13.68 1.34
CA ILE A 209 0.35 13.21 0.59
C ILE A 209 -0.91 13.91 1.09
N ALA A 210 -1.13 13.99 2.40
CA ALA A 210 -2.29 14.64 2.99
C ALA A 210 -2.42 16.11 2.57
N ARG A 211 -1.29 16.84 2.48
CA ARG A 211 -1.26 18.21 1.94
C ARG A 211 -1.74 18.27 0.49
N VAL A 212 -1.25 17.38 -0.37
CA VAL A 212 -1.68 17.31 -1.78
C VAL A 212 -3.17 16.96 -1.89
N CYS A 213 -3.67 16.04 -1.05
CA CYS A 213 -5.09 15.72 -0.99
C CYS A 213 -5.93 16.93 -0.59
N ASN A 214 -5.52 17.67 0.45
CA ASN A 214 -6.22 18.87 0.92
C ASN A 214 -6.26 19.97 -0.16
N ASP A 215 -5.15 20.22 -0.85
CA ASP A 215 -5.10 21.19 -1.97
C ASP A 215 -6.05 20.83 -3.12
N LEU A 216 -6.40 19.54 -3.26
CA LEU A 216 -7.25 19.01 -4.34
C LEU A 216 -8.69 18.69 -3.88
N ASP A 217 -9.02 18.98 -2.62
CA ASP A 217 -10.29 18.59 -1.98
C ASP A 217 -10.57 17.09 -2.15
N ILE A 218 -9.57 16.26 -1.82
CA ILE A 218 -9.66 14.80 -1.78
C ILE A 218 -9.74 14.37 -0.32
N LYS A 219 -10.80 13.64 0.03
CA LYS A 219 -11.00 13.12 1.38
C LYS A 219 -10.34 11.74 1.50
N VAL A 220 -9.51 11.57 2.52
CA VAL A 220 -8.89 10.29 2.84
C VAL A 220 -9.31 9.89 4.24
N TYR A 221 -9.88 8.69 4.36
CA TYR A 221 -10.39 8.13 5.59
C TYR A 221 -9.61 6.88 5.96
N ASN A 222 -9.09 6.82 7.17
CA ASN A 222 -8.43 5.64 7.72
C ASN A 222 -9.43 4.86 8.58
N LEU A 223 -9.87 3.71 8.09
CA LEU A 223 -10.87 2.86 8.75
C LEU A 223 -10.29 2.03 9.90
N VAL A 224 -9.02 2.26 10.26
CA VAL A 224 -8.30 1.53 11.29
C VAL A 224 -8.03 2.47 12.47
N PRO A 225 -8.85 2.45 13.54
CA PRO A 225 -8.71 3.35 14.68
C PRO A 225 -7.30 3.32 15.29
N GLU A 226 -6.74 2.12 15.46
CA GLU A 226 -5.43 1.86 16.07
C GLU A 226 -4.24 2.11 15.13
N SER A 227 -4.48 2.52 13.88
CA SER A 227 -3.40 2.78 12.92
C SER A 227 -2.50 3.94 13.38
N TYR A 228 -1.21 3.84 13.12
CA TYR A 228 -0.25 4.91 13.38
C TYR A 228 -0.19 5.96 12.26
N ILE A 229 -1.03 5.84 11.23
CA ILE A 229 -1.24 6.89 10.24
C ILE A 229 -2.26 7.87 10.82
N ASP A 230 -1.77 8.99 11.34
CA ASP A 230 -2.53 9.99 12.10
C ASP A 230 -2.97 11.21 11.28
N VAL A 231 -2.44 11.36 10.08
CA VAL A 231 -2.73 12.51 9.19
C VAL A 231 -4.09 12.42 8.47
N PHE A 232 -4.77 11.27 8.53
CA PHE A 232 -6.06 11.04 7.88
C PHE A 232 -7.17 10.82 8.90
N ASP A 233 -8.39 11.26 8.58
CA ASP A 233 -9.54 11.17 9.49
C ASP A 233 -9.93 9.71 9.75
N LYS A 234 -10.19 9.39 11.02
CA LYS A 234 -10.61 8.07 11.51
C LYS A 234 -12.06 8.07 12.02
N ASN A 235 -12.73 9.21 12.02
CA ASN A 235 -14.09 9.36 12.54
C ASN A 235 -15.15 8.93 11.51
N ILE A 236 -14.95 7.77 10.90
CA ILE A 236 -15.94 7.16 10.01
C ILE A 236 -16.03 5.66 10.32
N SER A 237 -17.25 5.19 10.53
CA SER A 237 -17.53 3.79 10.81
C SER A 237 -17.73 3.01 9.51
N LEU A 238 -17.45 1.71 9.54
CA LEU A 238 -17.50 0.84 8.35
C LEU A 238 -18.88 0.82 7.67
N ASP A 239 -19.96 0.99 8.43
CA ASP A 239 -21.35 1.07 7.95
C ASP A 239 -21.66 2.36 7.16
N LYS A 240 -20.82 3.39 7.27
CA LYS A 240 -20.97 4.67 6.56
C LYS A 240 -20.13 4.74 5.28
N VAL A 241 -19.33 3.71 5.00
CA VAL A 241 -18.52 3.61 3.78
C VAL A 241 -19.45 3.34 2.61
N LYS A 242 -19.48 4.27 1.66
CA LYS A 242 -20.27 4.24 0.43
C LYS A 242 -19.44 4.77 -0.72
#